data_AF-A0AA96UZV2-F1
#
_entry.id   AF-A0AA96UZV2-F1
#
_cell.length_a   1.000
_cell.length_b   1.000
_cell.length_c   1.000
_cell.angle_alpha   90.00
_cell.angle_beta   90.00
_cell.angle_gamma   90.00
#
_symmetry.space_group_name_H-M   'P 1'
#
loop_
_entity.id
_entity.type
_entity.pdbx_description
1 polymer ?
#
loop_
_entity_poly.entity_id
_entity_poly.type
_entity_poly.pdbx_seq_one_letter_code
_entity_poly.pdbx_strand_id
1 'polypeptide(L)'
;MIYSIQSLESVPSDEQFYVDANILYFIYFCDQDSKINKTKSKTYLKFITKLQNSGNQLHISALNLQELVHVAEKAELEKYCQNNNIRMTLKKYRDIQEERLIIQDKLETILQQICSTYFVTDEFVDLNTIHLLIKTYNRHRFDPIDFLAVCPKCRDCKSVSQNFNIITDDSDFKKNSKFRNDPNINLYTI
;
A
#
# COMPACT_ATOMS: atom_id res chain seq x y z
N MET A 1 14.09 4.08 11.26
CA MET A 1 13.51 5.28 11.90
C MET A 1 12.03 5.43 11.54
N ILE A 2 11.22 6.08 12.39
CA ILE A 2 9.80 6.38 12.12
C ILE A 2 9.63 7.89 12.02
N TYR A 3 9.03 8.36 10.93
CA TYR A 3 8.77 9.75 10.63
C TYR A 3 7.26 10.01 10.54
N SER A 4 6.78 11.01 11.27
CA SER A 4 5.42 11.51 11.07
C SER A 4 5.40 12.46 9.88
N ILE A 5 4.59 12.13 8.87
CA ILE A 5 4.45 12.95 7.66
C ILE A 5 3.73 14.28 7.92
N GLN A 6 3.07 14.41 9.07
CA GLN A 6 2.40 15.65 9.47
C GLN A 6 3.37 16.70 10.01
N SER A 7 4.51 16.27 10.57
CA SER A 7 5.50 17.15 11.20
C SER A 7 6.81 17.26 10.41
N LEU A 8 6.91 16.62 9.24
CA LEU A 8 8.12 16.65 8.40
C LEU A 8 8.27 18.01 7.70
N GLU A 9 9.17 18.85 8.22
CA GLU A 9 9.49 20.16 7.66
C GLU A 9 10.07 20.05 6.24
N SER A 10 11.03 19.16 6.03
CA SER A 10 11.62 18.83 4.74
C SER A 10 11.47 17.34 4.44
N VAL A 11 11.63 16.98 3.16
CA VAL A 11 11.77 15.59 2.72
C VAL A 11 13.12 15.44 2.04
N PRO A 12 13.71 14.23 2.05
CA PRO A 12 14.85 13.92 1.20
C PRO A 12 14.55 14.25 -0.27
N SER A 13 15.60 14.44 -1.06
CA SER A 13 15.52 14.53 -2.52
C SER A 13 16.24 13.34 -3.14
N ASP A 14 15.87 13.01 -4.38
CA ASP A 14 16.54 12.00 -5.20
C ASP A 14 16.63 10.60 -4.55
N GLU A 15 15.67 10.28 -3.67
CA GLU A 15 15.56 9.01 -2.97
C GLU A 15 14.38 8.17 -3.50
N GLN A 16 14.40 6.88 -3.17
CA GLN A 16 13.33 5.93 -3.54
C GLN A 16 12.40 5.70 -2.36
N PHE A 17 11.09 5.75 -2.61
CA PHE A 17 10.04 5.53 -1.62
C PHE A 17 9.09 4.43 -2.08
N TYR A 18 8.88 3.43 -1.23
CA TYR A 18 7.98 2.31 -1.44
C TYR A 18 6.62 2.60 -0.81
N VAL A 19 5.57 2.61 -1.62
CA VAL A 19 4.22 2.96 -1.17
C VAL A 19 3.40 1.69 -0.97
N ASP A 20 2.90 1.55 0.24
CA ASP A 20 2.06 0.43 0.65
C ASP A 20 0.64 0.53 0.06
N ALA A 21 -0.05 -0.61 -0.08
CA ALA A 21 -1.39 -0.72 -0.64
C ALA A 21 -2.43 0.08 0.16
N ASN A 22 -2.29 0.13 1.49
CA ASN A 22 -3.19 0.92 2.34
C ASN A 22 -3.15 2.42 2.03
N ILE A 23 -2.00 2.95 1.62
CA ILE A 23 -1.82 4.35 1.24
C ILE A 23 -2.51 4.59 -0.11
N LEU A 24 -2.33 3.67 -1.06
CA LEU A 24 -3.02 3.72 -2.34
C LEU A 24 -4.54 3.68 -2.15
N TYR A 25 -5.04 2.86 -1.23
CA TYR A 25 -6.46 2.87 -0.87
C TYR A 25 -6.92 4.25 -0.38
N PHE A 26 -6.19 4.87 0.56
CA PHE A 26 -6.54 6.22 1.03
C PHE A 26 -6.53 7.28 -0.06
N ILE A 27 -5.64 7.18 -1.04
CA ILE A 27 -5.52 8.16 -2.13
C ILE A 27 -6.61 7.94 -3.20
N TYR A 28 -6.83 6.70 -3.63
CA TYR A 28 -7.60 6.43 -4.86
C TYR A 28 -9.01 5.90 -4.62
N PHE A 29 -9.28 5.21 -3.52
CA PHE A 29 -10.54 4.48 -3.33
C PHE A 29 -11.34 4.89 -2.10
N CYS A 30 -10.66 5.42 -1.09
CA CYS A 30 -11.26 5.66 0.20
C CYS A 30 -12.42 6.66 0.11
N ASP A 31 -13.54 6.28 0.73
CA ASP A 31 -14.69 7.15 0.87
C ASP A 31 -14.33 8.43 1.65
N GLN A 32 -14.67 9.56 1.05
CA GLN A 32 -14.35 10.91 1.52
C GLN A 32 -15.43 11.48 2.44
N ASP A 33 -16.54 10.76 2.62
CA ASP A 33 -17.63 11.17 3.52
C ASP A 33 -17.22 11.00 5.00
N SER A 34 -16.33 10.05 5.30
CA SER A 34 -15.69 9.95 6.61
C SER A 34 -14.64 11.05 6.80
N LYS A 35 -14.83 11.90 7.82
CA LYS A 35 -13.88 12.98 8.18
C LYS A 35 -12.46 12.46 8.46
N ILE A 36 -12.34 11.28 9.06
CA ILE A 36 -11.04 10.66 9.37
C ILE A 36 -10.34 10.27 8.06
N ASN A 37 -11.06 9.56 7.19
CA ASN A 37 -10.57 9.11 5.90
C ASN A 37 -10.17 10.28 5.00
N LYS A 38 -11.01 11.33 4.96
CA LYS A 38 -10.74 12.57 4.24
C LYS A 38 -9.46 13.26 4.71
N THR A 39 -9.23 13.26 6.02
CA THR A 39 -7.99 13.81 6.60
C THR A 39 -6.79 12.97 6.15
N LYS A 40 -6.84 11.65 6.31
CA LYS A 40 -5.75 10.74 5.91
C LYS A 40 -5.43 10.85 4.42
N SER A 41 -6.46 10.77 3.57
CA SER A 41 -6.36 10.90 2.11
C SER A 41 -5.65 12.20 1.72
N LYS A 42 -6.08 13.35 2.27
CA LYS A 42 -5.44 14.64 2.00
C LYS A 42 -4.00 14.71 2.49
N THR A 43 -3.71 14.15 3.67
CA THR A 43 -2.36 14.16 4.23
C THR A 43 -1.40 13.32 3.39
N TYR A 44 -1.80 12.10 3.03
CA TYR A 44 -0.99 11.22 2.19
C TYR A 44 -0.82 11.80 0.77
N LEU A 45 -1.88 12.32 0.16
CA LEU A 45 -1.78 12.95 -1.17
C LEU A 45 -0.79 14.14 -1.17
N LYS A 46 -0.88 15.02 -0.17
CA LYS A 46 0.07 16.14 -0.02
C LYS A 46 1.51 15.66 0.13
N PHE A 47 1.73 14.59 0.89
CA PHE A 47 3.05 14.03 1.11
C PHE A 47 3.63 13.41 -0.18
N ILE A 48 2.83 12.62 -0.91
CA ILE A 48 3.19 12.07 -2.23
C ILE A 48 3.57 13.18 -3.20
N THR A 49 2.75 14.24 -3.32
CA THR A 49 3.07 15.39 -4.18
C THR A 49 4.35 16.10 -3.75
N LYS A 50 4.59 16.25 -2.43
CA LYS A 50 5.84 16.84 -1.91
C LYS A 50 7.05 16.01 -2.33
N LEU A 51 6.98 14.68 -2.22
CA LEU A 51 8.06 13.78 -2.62
C LEU A 51 8.37 13.89 -4.12
N GLN A 52 7.35 13.90 -4.97
CA GLN A 52 7.51 14.04 -6.43
C GLN A 52 8.15 15.38 -6.80
N ASN A 53 7.69 16.48 -6.19
CA ASN A 53 8.24 17.81 -6.45
C ASN A 53 9.70 17.95 -5.99
N SER A 54 10.14 17.11 -5.07
CA SER A 54 11.53 17.03 -4.60
C SER A 54 12.39 16.04 -5.41
N GLY A 55 11.91 15.53 -6.55
CA GLY A 55 12.67 14.65 -7.43
C GLY A 55 12.75 13.19 -6.99
N ASN A 56 12.01 12.81 -5.95
CA ASN A 56 12.02 11.42 -5.47
C ASN A 56 11.26 10.49 -6.40
N GLN A 57 11.69 9.22 -6.41
CA GLN A 57 11.02 8.15 -7.14
C GLN A 57 10.05 7.42 -6.20
N LEU A 58 8.81 7.27 -6.64
CA LEU A 58 7.80 6.52 -5.92
C LEU A 58 7.66 5.14 -6.56
N HIS A 59 7.78 4.09 -5.77
CA HIS A 59 7.73 2.71 -6.20
C HIS A 59 6.56 1.99 -5.57
N ILE A 60 5.97 1.06 -6.32
CA ILE A 60 4.98 0.12 -5.82
C ILE A 60 5.26 -1.26 -6.39
N SER A 61 4.82 -2.31 -5.68
CA SER A 61 4.89 -3.66 -6.20
C SER A 61 3.59 -4.07 -6.89
N ALA A 62 3.69 -5.02 -7.83
CA ALA A 62 2.53 -5.70 -8.38
C ALA A 62 1.69 -6.43 -7.29
N LEU A 63 2.30 -6.83 -6.18
CA LEU A 63 1.58 -7.40 -5.02
C LEU A 63 0.72 -6.35 -4.31
N ASN A 64 1.24 -5.13 -4.11
CA ASN A 64 0.44 -4.04 -3.54
C ASN A 64 -0.73 -3.66 -4.47
N LEU A 65 -0.54 -3.74 -5.80
CA LEU A 65 -1.62 -3.56 -6.76
C LEU A 65 -2.69 -4.67 -6.65
N GLN A 66 -2.27 -5.91 -6.49
CA GLN A 66 -3.18 -7.03 -6.28
C GLN A 66 -4.02 -6.83 -5.01
N GLU A 67 -3.39 -6.37 -3.93
CA GLU A 67 -4.10 -6.07 -2.69
C GLU A 67 -5.06 -4.90 -2.85
N LEU A 68 -4.66 -3.84 -3.55
CA LEU A 68 -5.51 -2.69 -3.87
C LEU A 68 -6.79 -3.12 -4.59
N VAL A 69 -6.69 -4.03 -5.57
CA VAL A 69 -7.86 -4.59 -6.27
C VAL A 69 -8.82 -5.27 -5.29
N HIS A 70 -8.29 -6.07 -4.36
CA HIS A 70 -9.11 -6.78 -3.37
C HIS A 70 -9.77 -5.83 -2.37
N VAL A 71 -9.05 -4.81 -1.89
CA VAL A 71 -9.60 -3.81 -0.97
C VAL A 71 -10.66 -2.94 -1.67
N ALA A 72 -10.41 -2.54 -2.93
CA ALA A 72 -11.39 -1.82 -3.74
C ALA A 72 -12.69 -2.61 -3.91
N GLU A 73 -12.60 -3.89 -4.23
CA GLU A 73 -13.77 -4.75 -4.39
C GLU A 73 -14.57 -4.87 -3.08
N LYS A 74 -13.90 -4.99 -1.94
CA LYS A 74 -14.56 -4.98 -0.62
C LYS A 74 -15.27 -3.65 -0.34
N ALA A 75 -14.64 -2.53 -0.66
CA ALA A 75 -15.25 -1.22 -0.45
C ALA A 75 -16.52 -1.03 -1.31
N GLU A 76 -16.50 -1.51 -2.55
CA GLU A 76 -17.67 -1.45 -3.44
C GLU A 76 -18.79 -2.41 -2.99
N LEU A 77 -18.44 -3.61 -2.51
CA LEU A 77 -19.41 -4.49 -1.84
C LEU A 77 -20.08 -3.80 -0.64
N GLU A 78 -19.32 -3.13 0.20
CA GLU A 78 -19.84 -2.42 1.37
C GLU A 78 -20.84 -1.33 0.95
N LYS A 79 -20.49 -0.51 -0.05
CA LYS A 79 -21.39 0.50 -0.63
C LYS A 79 -22.65 -0.14 -1.22
N TYR A 80 -22.52 -1.22 -1.97
CA TYR A 80 -23.65 -1.93 -2.56
C TYR A 80 -24.60 -2.47 -1.49
N CYS A 81 -24.06 -3.08 -0.44
CA CYS A 81 -24.84 -3.59 0.69
C CYS A 81 -25.57 -2.46 1.44
N GLN A 82 -24.91 -1.33 1.66
CA GLN A 82 -25.49 -0.15 2.30
C GLN A 82 -26.64 0.44 1.47
N ASN A 83 -26.43 0.65 0.17
CA ASN A 83 -27.42 1.24 -0.73
C ASN A 83 -28.67 0.36 -0.92
N ASN A 84 -28.50 -0.97 -0.86
CA ASN A 84 -29.61 -1.92 -1.02
C ASN A 84 -30.17 -2.43 0.32
N ASN A 85 -29.59 -2.00 1.46
CA ASN A 85 -29.93 -2.48 2.80
C ASN A 85 -29.92 -4.03 2.92
N ILE A 86 -28.89 -4.66 2.36
CA ILE A 86 -28.70 -6.11 2.38
C ILE A 86 -27.37 -6.49 3.02
N ARG A 87 -27.19 -7.78 3.31
CA ARG A 87 -25.88 -8.35 3.66
C ARG A 87 -25.49 -9.38 2.61
N MET A 88 -24.33 -9.18 2.01
CA MET A 88 -23.83 -10.06 0.96
C MET A 88 -22.35 -10.38 1.22
N THR A 89 -21.95 -11.59 0.88
CA THR A 89 -20.53 -11.98 0.87
C THR A 89 -19.87 -11.54 -0.43
N LEU A 90 -18.57 -11.25 -0.40
CA LEU A 90 -17.79 -10.93 -1.60
C LEU A 90 -17.95 -11.96 -2.73
N LYS A 91 -18.02 -13.25 -2.38
CA LYS A 91 -18.23 -14.32 -3.36
C LYS A 91 -19.54 -14.16 -4.15
N LYS A 92 -20.65 -13.88 -3.47
CA LYS A 92 -21.97 -13.66 -4.11
C LYS A 92 -22.02 -12.36 -4.90
N TYR A 93 -21.35 -11.32 -4.42
CA TYR A 93 -21.28 -10.04 -5.12
C TYR A 93 -20.56 -10.16 -6.46
N ARG A 94 -19.55 -11.03 -6.54
CA ARG A 94 -18.87 -11.36 -7.80
C ARG A 94 -19.77 -12.00 -8.85
N ASP A 95 -20.93 -12.53 -8.46
CA ASP A 95 -21.90 -13.11 -9.39
C ASP A 95 -22.75 -12.01 -10.08
N ILE A 96 -22.70 -10.75 -9.62
CA ILE A 96 -23.43 -9.62 -10.20
C ILE A 96 -22.57 -8.97 -11.28
N GLN A 97 -22.86 -9.27 -12.55
CA GLN A 97 -22.03 -8.86 -13.68
C GLN A 97 -21.95 -7.33 -13.85
N GLU A 98 -23.04 -6.63 -13.60
CA GLU A 98 -23.11 -5.17 -13.71
C GLU A 98 -22.13 -4.51 -12.72
N GLU A 99 -22.09 -5.01 -11.49
CA GLU A 99 -21.18 -4.53 -10.45
C GLU A 99 -19.71 -4.87 -10.78
N ARG A 100 -19.45 -6.04 -11.39
CA ARG A 100 -18.11 -6.42 -11.88
C ARG A 100 -17.58 -5.45 -12.93
N LEU A 101 -18.44 -4.98 -13.84
CA LEU A 101 -18.07 -3.99 -14.86
C LEU A 101 -17.77 -2.62 -14.24
N ILE A 102 -18.60 -2.17 -13.29
CA ILE A 102 -18.36 -0.92 -12.57
C ILE A 102 -17.00 -0.93 -11.86
N ILE A 103 -16.65 -2.05 -11.22
CA ILE A 103 -15.37 -2.20 -10.53
C ILE A 103 -14.21 -2.24 -11.53
N GLN A 104 -14.38 -2.93 -12.67
CA GLN A 104 -13.38 -2.97 -13.74
C GLN A 104 -13.04 -1.56 -14.23
N ASP A 105 -14.04 -0.76 -14.62
CA ASP A 105 -13.82 0.59 -15.16
C ASP A 105 -13.09 1.49 -14.16
N LYS A 106 -13.46 1.39 -12.88
CA LYS A 106 -12.78 2.11 -11.78
C LYS A 106 -11.32 1.67 -11.63
N LEU A 107 -11.07 0.35 -11.63
CA LEU A 107 -9.73 -0.19 -11.47
C LEU A 107 -8.83 0.15 -12.66
N GLU A 108 -9.34 0.13 -13.89
CA GLU A 108 -8.59 0.53 -15.08
C GLU A 108 -8.17 2.00 -15.03
N THR A 109 -9.10 2.88 -14.64
CA THR A 109 -8.82 4.32 -14.46
C THR A 109 -7.74 4.53 -13.40
N ILE A 110 -7.85 3.86 -12.26
CA ILE A 110 -6.90 4.00 -11.15
C ILE A 110 -5.54 3.41 -11.49
N LEU A 111 -5.51 2.28 -12.21
CA LEU A 111 -4.27 1.68 -12.68
C LEU A 111 -3.52 2.62 -13.62
N GLN A 112 -4.21 3.28 -14.56
CA GLN A 112 -3.59 4.28 -15.44
C GLN A 112 -2.97 5.44 -14.64
N GLN A 113 -3.69 5.97 -13.66
CA GLN A 113 -3.18 7.02 -12.78
C GLN A 113 -1.95 6.56 -11.99
N ILE A 114 -1.99 5.34 -11.45
CA ILE A 114 -0.88 4.75 -10.72
C ILE A 114 0.33 4.57 -11.63
N CYS A 115 0.19 3.99 -12.81
CA CYS A 115 1.30 3.80 -13.74
C CYS A 115 1.90 5.12 -14.25
N SER A 116 1.15 6.23 -14.21
CA SER A 116 1.69 7.56 -14.51
C SER A 116 2.44 8.23 -13.34
N THR A 117 2.19 7.76 -12.11
CA THR A 117 2.67 8.38 -10.86
C THR A 117 3.81 7.60 -10.22
N TYR A 118 3.78 6.26 -10.33
CA TYR A 118 4.68 5.34 -9.63
C TYR A 118 5.42 4.42 -10.61
N PHE A 119 6.65 4.07 -10.24
CA PHE A 119 7.38 2.96 -10.83
C PHE A 119 6.83 1.64 -10.28
N VAL A 120 6.09 0.92 -11.12
CA VAL A 120 5.56 -0.39 -10.77
C VAL A 120 6.64 -1.44 -10.99
N THR A 121 6.90 -2.23 -9.96
CA THR A 121 7.87 -3.33 -9.99
C THR A 121 7.14 -4.67 -10.00
N ASP A 122 7.55 -5.55 -10.90
CA ASP A 122 7.10 -6.94 -10.89
C ASP A 122 7.69 -7.64 -9.67
N GLU A 123 6.88 -8.48 -9.01
CA GLU A 123 7.33 -9.29 -7.90
C GLU A 123 7.12 -10.77 -8.17
N PHE A 124 8.17 -11.55 -7.91
CA PHE A 124 8.15 -12.99 -8.04
C PHE A 124 8.19 -13.63 -6.66
N VAL A 125 7.15 -14.39 -6.35
CA VAL A 125 7.06 -15.17 -5.11
C VAL A 125 7.60 -16.57 -5.37
N ASP A 126 8.81 -16.86 -4.89
CA ASP A 126 9.43 -18.18 -4.99
C ASP A 126 9.19 -19.04 -3.73
N LEU A 127 9.35 -20.36 -3.86
CA LEU A 127 9.20 -21.29 -2.73
C LEU A 127 10.16 -20.99 -1.58
N ASN A 128 11.36 -20.47 -1.87
CA ASN A 128 12.32 -20.10 -0.83
C ASN A 128 11.80 -18.98 0.06
N THR A 129 11.12 -18.00 -0.52
CA THR A 129 10.54 -16.87 0.19
C THR A 129 9.37 -17.33 1.06
N ILE A 130 8.55 -18.26 0.56
CA ILE A 130 7.50 -18.91 1.35
C ILE A 130 8.09 -19.73 2.51
N HIS A 131 9.14 -20.51 2.27
CA HIS A 131 9.83 -21.23 3.35
C HIS A 131 10.40 -20.29 4.40
N LEU A 132 10.94 -19.14 3.98
CA LEU A 132 11.43 -18.14 4.91
C LEU A 132 10.28 -17.56 5.74
N LEU A 133 9.17 -17.15 5.12
CA LEU A 133 7.97 -16.66 5.79
C LEU A 133 7.52 -17.64 6.88
N ILE A 134 7.35 -18.93 6.53
CA ILE A 134 6.92 -19.96 7.49
C ILE A 134 7.94 -20.12 8.62
N LYS A 135 9.24 -20.19 8.30
CA LYS A 135 10.30 -20.34 9.30
C LYS A 135 10.40 -19.15 10.25
N THR A 136 9.96 -17.97 9.82
CA THR A 136 9.98 -16.74 10.63
C THR A 136 8.62 -16.31 11.15
N TYR A 137 7.55 -17.11 10.92
CA TYR A 137 6.18 -16.71 11.17
C TYR A 137 5.92 -16.27 12.62
N ASN A 138 6.59 -16.89 13.59
CA ASN A 138 6.48 -16.51 15.01
C ASN A 138 7.33 -15.28 15.42
N ARG A 139 8.00 -14.62 14.47
CA ARG A 139 8.95 -13.50 14.72
C ARG A 139 8.49 -12.17 14.13
N HIS A 140 7.38 -12.16 13.40
CA HIS A 140 6.77 -10.97 12.84
C HIS A 140 5.24 -11.07 12.95
N ARG A 141 4.55 -9.99 12.59
CA ARG A 141 3.08 -9.93 12.53
C ARG A 141 2.54 -9.71 11.12
N PHE A 142 3.43 -9.47 10.17
CA PHE A 142 3.11 -9.29 8.77
C PHE A 142 2.27 -10.44 8.25
N ASP A 143 1.26 -10.08 7.48
CA ASP A 143 0.61 -11.03 6.60
C ASP A 143 1.59 -11.47 5.48
N PRO A 144 1.21 -12.44 4.63
CA PRO A 144 2.09 -12.90 3.58
C PRO A 144 2.51 -11.82 2.57
N ILE A 145 1.64 -10.87 2.23
CA ILE A 145 1.93 -9.81 1.24
C ILE A 145 2.88 -8.78 1.87
N ASP A 146 2.57 -8.31 3.07
CA ASP A 146 3.43 -7.41 3.84
C ASP A 146 4.83 -7.99 4.02
N PHE A 147 4.91 -9.29 4.33
CA PHE A 147 6.18 -9.99 4.48
C PHE A 147 7.00 -9.97 3.18
N LEU A 148 6.34 -10.18 2.04
CA LEU A 148 6.98 -10.15 0.72
C LEU A 148 7.47 -8.75 0.37
N ALA A 149 6.66 -7.72 0.65
CA ALA A 149 7.04 -6.33 0.41
C ALA A 149 8.35 -5.95 1.12
N VAL A 150 8.62 -6.55 2.28
CA VAL A 150 9.75 -6.23 3.15
C VAL A 150 10.88 -7.24 3.21
N CYS A 151 10.70 -8.41 2.60
CA CYS A 151 11.66 -9.51 2.66
C CYS A 151 13.03 -9.06 2.13
N PRO A 152 14.17 -9.42 2.77
CA PRO A 152 15.50 -9.04 2.29
C PRO A 152 15.77 -9.39 0.83
N LYS A 153 15.30 -10.56 0.35
CA LYS A 153 15.39 -10.93 -1.07
C LYS A 153 14.64 -9.95 -1.98
N CYS A 154 13.48 -9.47 -1.52
CA CYS A 154 12.70 -8.46 -2.21
C CYS A 154 13.26 -7.04 -1.98
N ARG A 155 14.13 -6.80 -0.98
CA ARG A 155 14.82 -5.52 -0.79
C ARG A 155 16.09 -5.39 -1.62
N ASP A 156 16.86 -6.47 -1.76
CA ASP A 156 18.13 -6.48 -2.49
C ASP A 156 17.91 -6.18 -4.00
N CYS A 157 16.71 -6.41 -4.54
CA CYS A 157 16.32 -6.00 -5.88
C CYS A 157 15.69 -4.59 -5.95
N LYS A 158 15.41 -3.96 -4.80
CA LYS A 158 14.67 -2.70 -4.67
C LYS A 158 15.54 -1.52 -4.27
N SER A 159 16.76 -1.71 -3.77
CA SER A 159 17.53 -0.60 -3.21
C SER A 159 18.84 -0.36 -3.97
N VAL A 160 18.84 0.66 -4.83
CA VAL A 160 20.10 1.31 -5.28
C VAL A 160 20.63 2.23 -4.16
N SER A 161 19.75 2.72 -3.29
CA SER A 161 20.05 3.53 -2.11
C SER A 161 20.41 2.68 -0.87
N GLN A 162 21.14 3.26 0.07
CA GLN A 162 21.41 2.62 1.38
C GLN A 162 20.17 2.53 2.28
N ASN A 163 19.12 3.32 2.00
CA ASN A 163 17.91 3.43 2.81
C ASN A 163 16.67 2.88 2.08
N PHE A 164 15.90 2.08 2.79
CA PHE A 164 14.59 1.56 2.38
C PHE A 164 13.49 2.42 3.01
N ASN A 165 13.01 3.41 2.26
CA ASN A 165 11.95 4.32 2.68
C ASN A 165 10.58 3.72 2.34
N ILE A 166 9.72 3.49 3.34
CA ILE A 166 8.38 2.91 3.17
C ILE A 166 7.35 3.91 3.66
N ILE A 167 6.29 4.13 2.88
CA ILE A 167 5.12 4.92 3.27
C ILE A 167 3.99 3.94 3.57
N THR A 168 3.57 3.86 4.83
CA THR A 168 2.53 2.92 5.28
C THR A 168 1.80 3.49 6.51
N ASP A 169 0.51 3.19 6.61
CA ASP A 169 -0.28 3.46 7.82
C ASP A 169 -0.47 2.20 8.69
N ASP A 170 0.14 1.07 8.29
CA ASP A 170 -0.05 -0.22 8.93
C ASP A 170 0.71 -0.30 10.28
N SER A 171 -0.01 -0.70 11.31
CA SER A 171 0.52 -0.77 12.67
C SER A 171 1.51 -1.92 12.89
N ASP A 172 1.47 -2.97 12.07
CA ASP A 172 2.35 -4.13 12.20
C ASP A 172 3.78 -3.81 11.78
N PHE A 173 3.97 -2.91 10.81
CA PHE A 173 5.27 -2.32 10.49
C PHE A 173 5.83 -1.52 11.68
N LYS A 174 4.98 -0.76 12.37
CA LYS A 174 5.38 0.05 13.54
C LYS A 174 5.74 -0.84 14.75
N LYS A 175 5.06 -1.98 14.92
CA LYS A 175 5.22 -2.88 16.08
C LYS A 175 6.36 -3.88 15.91
N ASN A 176 6.85 -4.11 14.69
CA ASN A 176 7.93 -5.05 14.45
C ASN A 176 9.29 -4.48 14.90
N SER A 177 9.85 -5.04 15.98
CA SER A 177 11.08 -4.54 16.60
C SER A 177 12.31 -4.64 15.70
N LYS A 178 12.42 -5.68 14.86
CA LYS A 178 13.52 -5.78 13.90
C LYS A 178 13.45 -4.67 12.86
N PHE A 179 12.24 -4.39 12.39
CA PHE A 179 11.98 -3.33 11.43
C PHE A 179 12.26 -1.94 12.01
N ARG A 180 11.85 -1.72 13.26
CA ARG A 180 12.08 -0.47 13.98
C ARG A 180 13.56 -0.21 14.26
N ASN A 181 14.33 -1.27 14.52
CA ASN A 181 15.73 -1.18 14.92
C ASN A 181 16.71 -1.28 13.73
N ASP A 182 16.23 -1.55 12.53
CA ASP A 182 17.06 -1.54 11.32
C ASP A 182 17.35 -0.07 10.94
N PRO A 183 18.63 0.35 10.97
CA PRO A 183 19.00 1.74 10.66
C PRO A 183 18.74 2.09 9.18
N ASN A 184 18.62 1.09 8.31
CA ASN A 184 18.42 1.28 6.88
C ASN A 184 16.94 1.32 6.49
N ILE A 185 16.00 1.29 7.45
CA ILE A 185 14.57 1.37 7.16
C ILE A 185 14.02 2.68 7.69
N ASN A 186 13.32 3.41 6.84
CA ASN A 186 12.60 4.62 7.22
C ASN A 186 11.10 4.41 6.98
N LEU A 187 10.29 4.50 8.04
CA LEU A 187 8.84 4.38 7.96
C LEU A 187 8.21 5.77 8.01
N TYR A 188 7.40 6.10 7.01
CA TYR A 188 6.68 7.35 6.87
C TYR A 188 5.19 7.08 7.05
N THR A 189 4.60 7.66 8.10
CA THR A 189 3.21 7.42 8.50
C THR A 189 2.58 8.69 9.04
N ILE A 190 1.24 8.73 9.10
CA ILE A 190 0.52 9.62 10.02
C ILE A 190 0.79 9.20 11.47
#